data_AF-A0A261GEF5-F1
#
_entry.id   AF-A0A261GEF5-F1
#
_cell.length_a   1.000
_cell.length_b   1.000
_cell.length_c   1.000
_cell.angle_alpha   90.00
_cell.angle_beta   90.00
_cell.angle_gamma   90.00
#
_symmetry.space_group_name_H-M   'P 1'
#
loop_
_entity.id
_entity.type
_entity.pdbx_description
1 polymer ?
#
loop_
_entity_poly.entity_id
_entity_poly.type
_entity_poly.pdbx_seq_one_letter_code
_entity_poly.pdbx_strand_id
1 'polypeptide(L)'
;TSADRAAAHAQAQALAQRRRYLAGLLATDGEVGLEYLGQLPFEAALILLNAVEVALSQYHPQDGLGRAAVDEAGLEVTVKLGRPHITVTVELAEGHLSGPELWLAVIPQGHTPSVDRAAEPRAAGQNWSVA
;
A
#
# COMPACT_ATOMS: atom_id res chain seq x y z
N THR A 1 -37.05 12.01 4.23
CA THR A 1 -37.83 11.70 5.45
C THR A 1 -36.88 11.37 6.59
N SER A 2 -37.34 11.30 7.86
CA SER A 2 -36.44 10.97 8.99
C SER A 2 -35.84 9.55 8.90
N ALA A 3 -36.57 8.61 8.28
CA ALA A 3 -36.09 7.24 8.04
C ALA A 3 -34.93 7.19 7.04
N ASP A 4 -34.99 7.99 5.98
CA ASP A 4 -33.93 8.11 4.98
C ASP A 4 -32.61 8.63 5.59
N ARG A 5 -32.71 9.64 6.47
CA ARG A 5 -31.55 10.15 7.22
C ARG A 5 -30.96 9.09 8.15
N ALA A 6 -31.78 8.33 8.87
CA ALA A 6 -31.31 7.26 9.74
C ALA A 6 -30.61 6.14 8.97
N ALA A 7 -31.14 5.75 7.80
CA ALA A 7 -30.52 4.77 6.92
C ALA A 7 -29.16 5.26 6.38
N ALA A 8 -29.08 6.52 5.95
CA ALA A 8 -27.83 7.13 5.49
C ALA A 8 -26.75 7.13 6.60
N HIS A 9 -27.13 7.47 7.84
CA HIS A 9 -26.20 7.42 8.97
C HIS A 9 -25.74 5.99 9.28
N ALA A 10 -26.62 4.99 9.27
CA ALA A 10 -26.25 3.60 9.51
C ALA A 10 -25.30 3.07 8.44
N GLN A 11 -25.53 3.40 7.16
CA GLN A 11 -24.63 3.05 6.06
C GLN A 11 -23.26 3.71 6.21
N ALA A 12 -23.22 5.00 6.56
CA ALA A 12 -21.96 5.69 6.80
C ALA A 12 -21.15 5.07 7.95
N GLN A 13 -21.82 4.63 9.03
CA GLN A 13 -21.16 3.94 10.14
C GLN A 13 -20.62 2.57 9.72
N ALA A 14 -21.40 1.78 8.98
CA ALA A 14 -20.98 0.47 8.49
C ALA A 14 -19.76 0.60 7.55
N LEU A 15 -19.76 1.58 6.64
CA LEU A 15 -18.62 1.88 5.78
C LEU A 15 -17.39 2.30 6.58
N ALA A 16 -17.55 3.17 7.59
CA ALA A 16 -16.44 3.58 8.44
C ALA A 16 -15.85 2.41 9.24
N GLN A 17 -16.68 1.50 9.74
CA GLN A 17 -16.22 0.29 10.42
C GLN A 17 -15.46 -0.64 9.46
N ARG A 18 -16.02 -0.89 8.27
CA ARG A 18 -15.37 -1.73 7.25
C ARG A 18 -14.02 -1.17 6.83
N ARG A 19 -13.93 0.15 6.61
CA ARG A 19 -12.68 0.82 6.26
C ARG A 19 -11.62 0.64 7.34
N ARG A 20 -11.96 0.80 8.62
CA ARG A 20 -11.02 0.58 9.74
C ARG A 20 -10.56 -0.86 9.84
N TYR A 21 -11.48 -1.80 9.63
CA TYR A 21 -11.17 -3.22 9.63
C TYR A 21 -10.17 -3.56 8.51
N LEU A 22 -10.46 -3.13 7.27
CA LEU A 22 -9.57 -3.35 6.13
C LEU A 22 -8.22 -2.65 6.31
N ALA A 23 -8.21 -1.42 6.83
CA ALA A 23 -6.99 -0.68 7.11
C ALA A 23 -6.05 -1.44 8.06
N GLY A 24 -6.58 -1.97 9.16
CA GLY A 24 -5.78 -2.74 10.12
C GLY A 24 -5.33 -4.11 9.59
N LEU A 25 -6.07 -4.69 8.66
CA LEU A 25 -5.77 -5.99 8.09
C LEU A 25 -4.75 -5.93 6.95
N LEU A 26 -4.83 -4.88 6.13
CA LEU A 26 -4.02 -4.74 4.91
C LEU A 26 -2.73 -3.94 5.15
N ALA A 27 -2.67 -3.08 6.17
CA ALA A 27 -1.46 -2.32 6.46
C ALA A 27 -0.30 -3.25 6.80
N THR A 28 0.89 -2.94 6.27
CA THR A 28 2.10 -3.72 6.50
C THR A 28 3.13 -2.89 7.24
N ASP A 29 3.87 -3.54 8.15
CA ASP A 29 4.96 -2.91 8.90
C ASP A 29 6.27 -2.98 8.09
N GLY A 30 6.24 -2.38 6.89
CA GLY A 30 7.33 -2.40 5.92
C GLY A 30 7.02 -3.14 4.61
N GLU A 31 8.08 -3.45 3.87
CA GLU A 31 7.99 -4.20 2.61
C GLU A 31 7.75 -5.69 2.87
N VAL A 32 6.75 -6.26 2.21
CA VAL A 32 6.40 -7.69 2.24
C VAL A 32 6.40 -8.27 0.83
N GLY A 33 6.67 -9.56 0.69
CA GLY A 33 6.55 -10.25 -0.59
C GLY A 33 5.10 -10.59 -0.93
N LEU A 34 4.89 -11.14 -2.13
CA LEU A 34 3.57 -11.61 -2.58
C LEU A 34 2.99 -12.70 -1.68
N GLU A 35 3.83 -13.43 -0.95
CA GLU A 35 3.41 -14.50 -0.04
C GLU A 35 2.48 -13.97 1.07
N TYR A 36 2.53 -12.66 1.35
CA TYR A 36 1.62 -12.00 2.27
C TYR A 36 0.14 -12.17 1.88
N LEU A 37 -0.18 -12.23 0.58
CA LEU A 37 -1.57 -12.43 0.12
C LEU A 37 -2.15 -13.77 0.61
N GLY A 38 -1.32 -14.81 0.78
CA GLY A 38 -1.76 -16.11 1.29
C GLY A 38 -2.12 -16.10 2.77
N GLN A 39 -1.74 -15.05 3.52
CA GLN A 39 -2.05 -14.89 4.94
C GLN A 39 -3.35 -14.10 5.17
N LEU A 40 -3.87 -13.47 4.11
CA LEU A 40 -5.05 -12.62 4.19
C LEU A 40 -6.33 -13.42 3.97
N PRO A 41 -7.45 -13.03 4.62
CA PRO A 41 -8.78 -13.46 4.21
C PRO A 41 -9.00 -13.17 2.72
N PHE A 42 -9.70 -14.06 2.03
CA PHE A 42 -9.85 -14.02 0.58
C PHE A 42 -10.30 -12.65 0.04
N GLU A 43 -11.33 -12.04 0.65
CA GLU A 43 -11.83 -10.73 0.24
C GLU A 43 -10.76 -9.63 0.34
N ALA A 44 -9.95 -9.66 1.40
CA ALA A 44 -8.86 -8.72 1.59
C ALA A 44 -7.71 -8.96 0.60
N ALA A 45 -7.40 -10.23 0.33
CA ALA A 45 -6.41 -10.62 -0.68
C ALA A 45 -6.81 -10.11 -2.08
N LEU A 46 -8.09 -10.21 -2.46
CA LEU A 46 -8.61 -9.66 -3.71
C LEU A 46 -8.48 -8.14 -3.80
N ILE A 47 -8.84 -7.42 -2.73
CA ILE A 47 -8.70 -5.97 -2.68
C ILE A 47 -7.24 -5.56 -2.89
N LEU A 48 -6.31 -6.23 -2.20
CA LEU A 48 -4.88 -5.97 -2.36
C LEU A 48 -4.38 -6.33 -3.75
N LEU A 49 -4.79 -7.47 -4.30
CA LEU A 49 -4.40 -7.91 -5.64
C LEU A 49 -4.82 -6.91 -6.72
N ASN A 50 -6.07 -6.44 -6.70
CA ASN A 50 -6.55 -5.42 -7.63
C ASN A 50 -5.74 -4.12 -7.51
N ALA A 51 -5.39 -3.70 -6.29
CA ALA A 51 -4.54 -2.55 -6.08
C ALA A 51 -3.13 -2.74 -6.65
N VAL A 52 -2.54 -3.94 -6.52
CA VAL A 52 -1.25 -4.29 -7.11
C VAL A 52 -1.30 -4.22 -8.64
N GLU A 53 -2.35 -4.73 -9.28
CA GLU A 53 -2.54 -4.65 -10.73
C GLU A 53 -2.63 -3.21 -11.22
N VAL A 54 -3.37 -2.36 -10.49
CA VAL A 54 -3.46 -0.92 -10.78
C VAL A 54 -2.10 -0.25 -10.59
N ALA A 55 -1.36 -0.59 -9.52
CA ALA A 55 -0.05 -0.02 -9.24
C ALA A 55 0.97 -0.40 -10.31
N LEU A 56 0.98 -1.66 -10.77
CA LEU A 56 1.82 -2.12 -11.87
C LEU A 56 1.45 -1.44 -13.19
N SER A 57 0.17 -1.16 -13.43
CA SER A 57 -0.28 -0.39 -14.59
C SER A 57 0.21 1.07 -14.57
N GLN A 58 0.49 1.60 -13.36
CA GLN A 58 1.03 2.93 -13.13
C GLN A 58 2.53 2.91 -12.80
N TYR A 59 3.23 1.84 -13.16
CA TYR A 59 4.64 1.69 -12.85
C TYR A 59 5.49 2.79 -13.51
N HIS A 60 6.30 3.49 -12.69
CA HIS A 60 7.22 4.51 -13.15
C HIS A 60 8.65 3.95 -13.20
N PRO A 61 9.24 3.78 -14.40
CA PRO A 61 10.57 3.19 -14.55
C PRO A 61 11.71 4.01 -13.91
N GLN A 62 11.50 5.32 -13.73
CA GLN A 62 12.51 6.21 -13.16
C GLN A 62 12.68 5.98 -11.66
N ASP A 63 11.58 5.77 -10.94
CA ASP A 63 11.60 5.53 -9.50
C ASP A 63 11.66 4.03 -9.16
N GLY A 64 11.37 3.17 -10.14
CA GLY A 64 11.33 1.72 -9.96
C GLY A 64 10.11 1.25 -9.16
N LEU A 65 9.06 2.07 -9.11
CA LEU A 65 7.89 1.89 -8.26
C LEU A 65 6.58 2.09 -9.02
N GLY A 66 5.58 1.27 -8.72
CA GLY A 66 4.18 1.50 -9.03
C GLY A 66 3.41 1.87 -7.77
N ARG A 67 2.39 2.72 -7.87
CA ARG A 67 1.56 3.11 -6.72
C ARG A 67 0.07 3.06 -7.07
N ALA A 68 -0.74 2.65 -6.12
CA ALA A 68 -2.20 2.67 -6.24
C ALA A 68 -2.87 2.98 -4.91
N ALA A 69 -3.96 3.75 -5.00
CA ALA A 69 -4.84 4.02 -3.87
C ALA A 69 -5.85 2.89 -3.68
N VAL A 70 -6.06 2.48 -2.43
CA VAL A 70 -7.12 1.57 -1.99
C VAL A 70 -8.14 2.39 -1.20
N ASP A 71 -9.05 3.05 -1.91
CA ASP A 71 -9.98 4.02 -1.31
C ASP A 71 -10.91 3.39 -0.27
N GLU A 72 -11.28 2.12 -0.47
CA GLU A 72 -12.12 1.35 0.44
C GLU A 72 -11.48 1.16 1.83
N ALA A 73 -10.15 1.10 1.87
CA ALA A 73 -9.37 0.98 3.11
C ALA A 73 -8.71 2.30 3.52
N GLY A 74 -8.63 3.29 2.62
CA GLY A 74 -7.84 4.50 2.83
C GLY A 74 -6.35 4.21 2.90
N LEU A 75 -5.84 3.29 2.06
CA LEU A 75 -4.44 2.89 2.01
C LEU A 75 -3.81 3.23 0.66
N GLU A 76 -2.50 3.36 0.62
CA GLU A 76 -1.69 3.42 -0.59
C GLU A 76 -0.83 2.16 -0.64
N VAL A 77 -0.88 1.47 -1.77
CA VAL A 77 -0.06 0.30 -2.07
C VAL A 77 1.07 0.77 -2.97
N THR A 78 2.30 0.59 -2.51
CA THR A 78 3.51 0.74 -3.31
C THR A 78 3.99 -0.64 -3.73
N VAL A 79 4.27 -0.80 -5.02
CA VAL A 79 4.78 -2.02 -5.62
C VAL A 79 6.16 -1.76 -6.19
N LYS A 80 7.11 -2.60 -5.84
CA LYS A 80 8.47 -2.61 -6.38
C LYS A 80 8.74 -3.95 -7.04
N LEU A 81 9.32 -3.91 -8.23
CA LEU A 81 9.75 -5.13 -8.90
C LEU A 81 10.96 -5.73 -8.15
N GLY A 82 10.88 -7.01 -7.84
CA GLY A 82 12.00 -7.80 -7.33
C GLY A 82 12.91 -8.27 -8.46
N ARG A 83 13.42 -9.49 -8.37
CA ARG A 83 14.28 -10.06 -9.40
C ARG A 83 13.44 -10.53 -10.60
N PRO A 84 13.73 -10.06 -11.82
CA PRO A 84 12.90 -10.33 -12.99
C PRO A 84 12.86 -11.79 -13.47
N HIS A 85 13.73 -12.65 -12.93
CA HIS A 85 13.82 -14.06 -13.30
C HIS A 85 13.29 -15.01 -12.21
N ILE A 86 12.78 -14.45 -11.11
CA ILE A 86 12.19 -15.23 -10.03
C ILE A 86 10.69 -15.15 -10.17
N THR A 87 10.06 -16.32 -10.32
CA THR A 87 8.61 -16.48 -10.24
C THR A 87 8.26 -16.97 -8.84
N VAL A 88 7.36 -16.25 -8.17
CA VAL A 88 6.80 -16.62 -6.88
C VAL A 88 5.40 -17.19 -7.13
N THR A 89 5.10 -18.33 -6.51
CA THR A 89 3.76 -18.91 -6.49
C THR A 89 3.22 -18.87 -5.07
N VAL A 90 2.03 -18.33 -4.91
CA VAL A 90 1.35 -18.17 -3.62
C VAL A 90 0.04 -18.93 -3.67
N GLU A 91 -0.20 -19.76 -2.66
CA GLU A 91 -1.48 -20.41 -2.45
C GLU A 91 -2.47 -19.41 -1.85
N LEU A 92 -3.60 -19.25 -2.51
CA LEU A 92 -4.74 -18.46 -2.08
C LEU A 92 -5.90 -19.41 -1.74
N ALA A 93 -6.90 -18.90 -1.02
CA ALA A 93 -8.07 -19.71 -0.66
C ALA A 93 -8.83 -20.30 -1.87
N GLU A 94 -8.71 -19.68 -3.05
CA GLU A 94 -9.43 -20.07 -4.28
C GLU A 94 -8.53 -20.66 -5.38
N GLY A 95 -7.23 -20.84 -5.12
CA GLY A 95 -6.29 -21.34 -6.12
C GLY A 95 -4.87 -20.88 -5.85
N HIS A 96 -4.06 -20.71 -6.89
CA HIS A 96 -2.70 -20.20 -6.76
C HIS A 96 -2.50 -18.98 -7.66
N LEU A 97 -1.67 -18.05 -7.19
CA LEU A 97 -1.21 -16.90 -7.95
C LEU A 97 0.27 -17.09 -8.23
N SER A 98 0.64 -17.11 -9.51
CA SER A 98 2.05 -17.13 -9.94
C SER A 98 2.39 -15.85 -10.68
N GLY A 99 3.50 -15.23 -10.29
CA GLY A 99 3.96 -13.97 -10.88
C GLY A 99 5.44 -13.70 -10.60
N PRO A 100 6.00 -12.60 -11.13
CA PRO A 100 7.36 -12.18 -10.79
C PRO A 100 7.49 -11.91 -9.28
N GLU A 101 8.70 -11.96 -8.76
CA GLU A 101 8.99 -11.48 -7.40
C GLU A 101 8.59 -10.00 -7.31
N LEU A 102 7.66 -9.67 -6.42
CA LEU A 102 7.21 -8.31 -6.15
C LEU A 102 7.35 -8.03 -4.64
N TRP A 103 7.74 -6.81 -4.33
CA TRP A 103 7.74 -6.26 -2.99
C TRP A 103 6.61 -5.24 -2.86
N LEU A 104 5.81 -5.38 -1.81
CA LEU A 104 4.62 -4.61 -1.54
C LEU A 104 4.79 -3.85 -0.23
N ALA A 105 4.44 -2.58 -0.21
CA ALA A 105 4.29 -1.82 1.03
C ALA A 105 2.90 -1.20 1.05
N VAL A 106 2.15 -1.40 2.13
CA VAL A 106 0.78 -0.91 2.26
C VAL A 106 0.71 0.02 3.46
N ILE A 107 0.53 1.32 3.19
CA ILE A 107 0.56 2.37 4.20
C ILE A 107 -0.72 3.21 4.17
N PRO A 108 -1.10 3.89 5.27
CA PRO A 108 -2.25 4.79 5.26
C PRO A 108 -2.10 5.92 4.24
N GLN A 109 -3.18 6.21 3.49
CA GLN A 109 -3.24 7.39 2.61
C GLN A 109 -3.03 8.67 3.42
N GLY A 110 -2.23 9.59 2.87
CA GLY A 110 -1.88 10.84 3.56
C GLY A 110 -0.78 10.68 4.61
N HIS A 111 -0.32 9.46 4.88
CA HIS A 111 1.01 9.25 5.44
C HIS A 111 1.99 9.40 4.29
N THR A 112 2.48 10.62 4.05
CA THR A 112 3.73 10.77 3.32
C THR A 112 4.78 10.12 4.21
N PRO A 113 5.37 8.96 3.86
CA PRO A 113 6.62 8.59 4.50
C PRO A 113 7.55 9.75 4.15
N SER A 114 7.91 10.55 5.15
CA SER A 114 9.00 11.48 5.00
C SER A 114 10.17 10.61 4.58
N VAL A 115 10.52 10.66 3.29
CA VAL A 115 11.73 10.05 2.80
C VAL A 115 12.82 10.59 3.70
N ASP A 116 13.35 9.68 4.51
CA ASP A 116 14.54 9.90 5.29
C ASP A 116 15.58 10.45 4.32
N ARG A 117 15.83 11.76 4.44
CA ARG A 117 16.91 12.46 3.76
C ARG A 117 18.20 11.92 4.39
N ALA A 118 18.62 10.74 3.94
CA ALA A 118 19.88 10.18 4.35
C ALA A 118 21.03 10.99 3.71
N ALA A 119 21.68 11.76 4.59
CA ALA A 119 23.08 12.19 4.56
C ALA A 119 23.57 13.15 3.46
N GLU A 120 23.78 14.41 3.87
CA GLU A 120 25.09 15.04 3.63
C GLU A 120 25.82 15.17 4.98
N PRO A 121 27.06 14.64 5.12
CA PRO A 121 27.90 14.97 6.25
C PRO A 121 28.41 16.38 6.01
N ARG A 122 27.80 17.38 6.67
CA ARG A 122 28.31 18.75 6.62
C ARG A 122 29.57 18.85 7.48
N ALA A 123 30.68 18.45 6.90
CA ALA A 123 32.02 18.77 7.36
C ALA A 123 32.22 20.29 7.36
N ALA A 124 32.72 20.77 8.49
CA ALA A 124 33.54 21.97 8.70
C ALA A 124 33.15 23.32 8.04
N GLY A 125 33.02 24.34 8.90
CA GLY A 125 33.37 25.72 8.54
C GLY A 125 32.20 26.64 8.26
N GLN A 126 31.45 26.99 9.31
CA GLN A 126 30.65 28.21 9.30
C GLN A 126 31.59 29.41 9.16
N ASN A 127 31.49 30.13 8.03
CA ASN A 127 32.06 31.46 7.89
C ASN A 127 30.95 32.36 7.34
N TRP A 128 30.24 33.04 8.24
CA TRP A 128 29.33 34.13 7.88
C TRP A 128 29.93 35.44 8.40
N SER A 129 30.37 36.28 7.46
CA SER A 129 30.65 37.69 7.69
C SER A 129 29.40 38.52 7.44
N VAL A 130 29.15 39.51 8.30
CA VAL A 130 28.15 40.55 8.13
C VAL A 130 28.85 41.80 7.55
N ALA A 131 28.23 42.43 6.56
CA ALA A 131 28.54 43.78 6.09
C ALA A 131 27.31 44.67 6.29
#